data_AF-A0A3L7RQC3-F1
#
_entry.id   AF-A0A3L7RQC3-F1
#
_cell.length_a   1.000
_cell.length_b   1.000
_cell.length_c   1.000
_cell.angle_alpha   90.00
_cell.angle_beta   90.00
_cell.angle_gamma   90.00
#
_symmetry.space_group_name_H-M   'P 1'
#
loop_
_entity.id
_entity.type
_entity.pdbx_description
1 polymer ?
#
loop_
_entity_poly.entity_id
_entity_poly.type
_entity_poly.pdbx_seq_one_letter_code
_entity_poly.pdbx_strand_id
1 'polypeptide(L)'
;MQDKELYQHILGLTSPWTVSDVKLDIPAEEIQVRVEHPPGTKFCCPECQKELACYDHAEERRWRHLDSCQYKTILIGRVPRVDCPEHGVKTVTVPWALPHSRFTIMFERFAIEVLLMTQTVKGAMTILRLQWDATWHIIERAVARGKARKEPSLLPRIGIDEKAFAKGRKFVSILYNLDNSTVEAIEEGHDTQAAKSCFSQLSQEQLQSVEAIAMDMSPAFVRAAKEMIPLAESKIVHDKFHIMKMANE
;
A
#
# COMPACT_ATOMS: atom_id res chain seq x y z
N MET A 1 -23.36 -27.17 10.57
CA MET A 1 -24.24 -26.05 10.99
C MET A 1 -23.48 -25.07 11.89
N GLN A 2 -22.72 -25.56 12.88
CA GLN A 2 -21.85 -24.71 13.73
C GLN A 2 -20.67 -24.05 12.98
N ASP A 3 -20.20 -24.66 11.91
CA ASP A 3 -19.14 -24.16 11.03
C ASP A 3 -19.56 -22.89 10.26
N LYS A 4 -20.76 -22.88 9.68
CA LYS A 4 -21.28 -21.70 8.96
C LYS A 4 -21.47 -20.51 9.89
N GLU A 5 -22.04 -20.74 11.08
CA GLU A 5 -22.19 -19.71 12.12
C GLU A 5 -20.84 -19.21 12.62
N LEU A 6 -19.89 -20.11 12.89
CA LEU A 6 -18.53 -19.72 13.27
C LEU A 6 -17.91 -18.79 12.22
N TYR A 7 -17.93 -19.19 10.94
CA TYR A 7 -17.37 -18.39 9.86
C TYR A 7 -18.14 -17.10 9.61
N GLN A 8 -19.46 -17.07 9.79
CA GLN A 8 -20.26 -15.85 9.76
C GLN A 8 -19.72 -14.83 10.77
N HIS A 9 -19.48 -15.27 12.01
CA HIS A 9 -19.04 -14.41 13.09
C HIS A 9 -17.59 -13.97 12.95
N ILE A 10 -16.64 -14.89 12.73
CA ILE A 10 -15.22 -14.53 12.70
C ILE A 10 -14.81 -13.74 11.45
N LEU A 11 -15.55 -13.89 10.34
CA LEU A 11 -15.36 -13.04 9.15
C LEU A 11 -16.05 -11.68 9.30
N GLY A 12 -16.83 -11.45 10.36
CA GLY A 12 -17.56 -10.21 10.60
C GLY A 12 -18.60 -9.92 9.51
N LEU A 13 -19.18 -10.95 8.90
CA LEU A 13 -20.18 -10.78 7.86
C LEU A 13 -21.49 -10.34 8.50
N THR A 14 -22.03 -9.22 8.02
CA THR A 14 -23.32 -8.68 8.47
C THR A 14 -24.34 -8.78 7.36
N SER A 15 -25.63 -8.68 7.73
CA SER A 15 -26.73 -8.53 6.77
C SER A 15 -26.38 -7.49 5.68
N PRO A 16 -26.63 -7.76 4.39
CA PRO A 16 -27.38 -8.92 3.86
C PRO A 16 -26.54 -10.18 3.60
N TRP A 17 -25.25 -10.19 3.96
CA TRP A 17 -24.33 -11.27 3.60
C TRP A 17 -24.36 -12.42 4.59
N THR A 18 -24.46 -13.64 4.07
CA THR A 18 -24.49 -14.88 4.86
C THR A 18 -23.53 -15.93 4.32
N VAL A 19 -22.95 -16.73 5.20
CA VAL A 19 -22.17 -17.92 4.83
C VAL A 19 -23.12 -19.03 4.38
N SER A 20 -23.10 -19.37 3.08
CA SER A 20 -23.94 -20.41 2.50
C SER A 20 -23.32 -21.80 2.61
N ASP A 21 -21.99 -21.91 2.59
CA ASP A 21 -21.27 -23.18 2.66
C ASP A 21 -19.85 -23.01 3.20
N VAL A 22 -19.34 -24.06 3.87
CA VAL A 22 -17.95 -24.13 4.34
C VAL A 22 -17.40 -25.51 3.98
N LYS A 23 -16.33 -25.54 3.18
CA LYS A 23 -15.68 -26.78 2.74
C LYS A 23 -14.20 -26.77 3.08
N LEU A 24 -13.77 -27.76 3.86
CA LEU A 24 -12.36 -28.04 4.10
C LEU A 24 -11.80 -28.92 2.97
N ASP A 25 -10.75 -28.45 2.32
CA ASP A 25 -9.97 -29.16 1.31
C ASP A 25 -8.57 -29.43 1.89
N ILE A 26 -8.39 -30.63 2.46
CA ILE A 26 -7.14 -31.02 3.12
C ILE A 26 -5.97 -31.08 2.13
N PRO A 27 -6.09 -31.75 0.96
CA PRO A 27 -4.99 -31.78 -0.02
C PRO A 27 -4.55 -30.40 -0.52
N ALA A 28 -5.49 -29.46 -0.73
CA ALA A 28 -5.16 -28.10 -1.16
C ALA A 28 -4.69 -27.18 -0.01
N GLU A 29 -4.81 -27.65 1.23
CA GLU A 29 -4.68 -26.88 2.46
C GLU A 29 -5.53 -25.60 2.45
N GLU A 30 -6.82 -25.73 2.09
CA GLU A 30 -7.75 -24.59 2.02
C GLU A 30 -9.05 -24.85 2.79
N ILE A 31 -9.59 -23.79 3.38
CA ILE A 31 -10.99 -23.73 3.81
C ILE A 31 -11.72 -22.76 2.89
N GLN A 32 -12.67 -23.28 2.13
CA GLN A 32 -13.47 -22.51 1.19
C GLN A 32 -14.78 -22.10 1.86
N VAL A 33 -14.97 -20.79 2.02
CA VAL A 33 -16.16 -20.21 2.65
C VAL A 33 -16.97 -19.51 1.56
N ARG A 34 -18.16 -20.01 1.26
CA ARG A 34 -19.06 -19.42 0.27
C ARG A 34 -19.96 -18.40 0.94
N VAL A 35 -20.05 -17.21 0.35
CA VAL A 35 -20.85 -16.09 0.84
C VAL A 35 -21.86 -15.68 -0.23
N GLU A 36 -23.10 -15.50 0.22
CA GLU A 36 -24.25 -15.15 -0.58
C GLU A 36 -25.09 -14.07 0.12
N HIS A 37 -26.13 -13.61 -0.56
CA HIS A 37 -27.13 -12.70 -0.01
C HIS A 37 -28.53 -13.22 -0.38
N PRO A 38 -29.58 -12.89 0.39
CA PRO A 38 -30.92 -13.36 0.09
C PRO A 38 -31.46 -12.74 -1.21
N PRO A 39 -32.38 -13.44 -1.92
CA PRO A 39 -33.10 -12.88 -3.05
C PRO A 39 -33.86 -11.60 -2.67
N GLY A 40 -34.01 -10.66 -3.62
CA GLY A 40 -34.70 -9.39 -3.37
C GLY A 40 -33.90 -8.35 -2.59
N THR A 41 -32.66 -8.66 -2.19
CA THR A 41 -31.74 -7.67 -1.60
C THR A 41 -31.48 -6.53 -2.58
N LYS A 42 -31.61 -5.30 -2.09
CA LYS A 42 -31.21 -4.10 -2.82
C LYS A 42 -29.78 -3.70 -2.46
N PHE A 43 -29.10 -3.07 -3.40
CA PHE A 43 -27.72 -2.61 -3.24
C PHE A 43 -27.54 -1.19 -3.75
N CYS A 44 -26.56 -0.49 -3.21
CA CYS A 44 -26.22 0.86 -3.64
C CYS A 44 -25.31 0.85 -4.86
N CYS A 45 -25.59 1.73 -5.82
CA CYS A 45 -24.63 2.06 -6.87
C CYS A 45 -23.31 2.56 -6.23
N PRO A 46 -22.13 2.04 -6.63
CA PRO A 46 -20.87 2.44 -6.00
C PRO A 46 -20.49 3.91 -6.25
N GLU A 47 -21.09 4.57 -7.24
CA GLU A 47 -20.78 5.95 -7.62
C GLU A 47 -21.74 6.95 -6.96
N CYS A 48 -23.06 6.84 -7.20
CA CYS A 48 -24.05 7.78 -6.63
C CYS A 48 -24.77 7.31 -5.38
N GLN A 49 -24.46 6.11 -4.86
CA GLN A 49 -25.07 5.53 -3.65
C GLN A 49 -26.59 5.30 -3.71
N LYS A 50 -27.22 5.47 -4.89
CA LYS A 50 -28.64 5.16 -5.10
C LYS A 50 -28.91 3.68 -4.87
N GLU A 51 -29.89 3.38 -4.03
CA GLU A 51 -30.34 2.02 -3.75
C GLU A 51 -31.17 1.46 -4.92
N LEU A 52 -30.77 0.30 -5.44
CA LEU A 52 -31.31 -0.33 -6.64
C LEU A 52 -31.51 -1.83 -6.40
N ALA A 53 -32.42 -2.45 -7.15
CA ALA A 53 -32.54 -3.91 -7.16
C ALA A 53 -31.30 -4.56 -7.78
N CYS A 54 -30.97 -5.77 -7.33
CA CYS A 54 -29.95 -6.59 -7.97
C CYS A 54 -30.36 -6.87 -9.43
N TYR A 55 -29.56 -6.41 -10.39
CA TYR A 55 -29.76 -6.64 -11.81
C TYR A 55 -29.35 -8.07 -12.17
N ASP A 56 -28.10 -8.41 -11.89
CA ASP A 56 -27.55 -9.76 -12.00
C ASP A 56 -26.30 -9.90 -11.11
N HIS A 57 -25.48 -10.92 -11.34
CA HIS A 57 -24.23 -11.13 -10.63
C HIS A 57 -23.05 -11.28 -11.58
N ALA A 58 -21.92 -10.69 -11.19
CA ALA A 58 -20.64 -10.95 -11.82
C ALA A 58 -20.25 -12.44 -11.68
N GLU A 59 -19.19 -12.81 -12.39
CA GLU A 59 -18.56 -14.12 -12.25
C GLU A 59 -18.12 -14.38 -10.80
N GLU A 60 -18.07 -15.66 -10.43
CA GLU A 60 -17.60 -16.07 -9.11
C GLU A 60 -16.16 -15.59 -8.89
N ARG A 61 -15.95 -14.96 -7.73
CA ARG A 61 -14.65 -14.47 -7.31
C ARG A 61 -14.20 -15.19 -6.06
N ARG A 62 -12.87 -15.33 -5.96
CA ARG A 62 -12.16 -15.87 -4.80
C ARG A 62 -11.34 -14.74 -4.18
N TRP A 63 -11.41 -14.61 -2.86
CA TRP A 63 -10.57 -13.73 -2.06
C TRP A 63 -9.79 -14.53 -1.02
N ARG A 64 -8.49 -14.35 -0.99
CA ARG A 64 -7.64 -14.86 0.08
C ARG A 64 -7.89 -14.06 1.36
N HIS A 65 -8.29 -14.75 2.42
CA HIS A 65 -8.47 -14.20 3.78
C HIS A 65 -7.34 -14.69 4.71
N LEU A 66 -7.36 -14.32 5.99
CA LEU A 66 -6.42 -14.83 7.00
C LEU A 66 -6.51 -16.36 7.15
N ASP A 67 -5.43 -16.99 7.58
CA ASP A 67 -5.41 -18.43 7.82
C ASP A 67 -6.31 -18.83 8.98
N SER A 68 -7.03 -19.94 8.78
CA SER A 68 -7.72 -20.65 9.84
C SER A 68 -6.86 -21.85 10.22
N CYS A 69 -6.16 -21.74 11.34
CA CYS A 69 -5.09 -22.67 11.72
C CYS A 69 -4.03 -22.77 10.61
N GLN A 70 -3.69 -23.96 10.12
CA GLN A 70 -2.72 -24.17 9.02
C GLN A 70 -3.33 -24.01 7.61
N TYR A 71 -4.64 -23.80 7.50
CA TYR A 71 -5.36 -23.80 6.23
C TYR A 71 -5.61 -22.39 5.70
N LYS A 72 -5.41 -22.21 4.39
CA LYS A 72 -5.74 -20.98 3.69
C LYS A 72 -7.25 -20.78 3.66
N THR A 73 -7.75 -19.74 4.33
CA THR A 73 -9.17 -19.37 4.19
C THR A 73 -9.38 -18.64 2.86
N ILE A 74 -10.24 -19.18 2.01
CA ILE A 74 -10.63 -18.60 0.72
C ILE A 74 -12.12 -18.25 0.77
N LEU A 75 -12.42 -16.96 0.72
CA LEU A 75 -13.78 -16.47 0.59
C LEU A 75 -14.21 -16.55 -0.87
N ILE A 76 -15.38 -17.10 -1.14
CA ILE A 76 -15.91 -17.33 -2.48
C ILE A 76 -17.29 -16.71 -2.58
N GLY A 77 -17.56 -15.97 -3.64
CA GLY A 77 -18.88 -15.40 -3.84
C GLY A 77 -19.03 -14.71 -5.19
N ARG A 78 -20.28 -14.53 -5.61
CA ARG A 78 -20.64 -13.76 -6.79
C ARG A 78 -21.09 -12.37 -6.35
N VAL A 79 -20.41 -11.34 -6.85
CA VAL A 79 -20.72 -9.96 -6.46
C VAL A 79 -21.92 -9.47 -7.29
N PRO A 80 -22.98 -8.95 -6.66
CA PRO A 80 -24.13 -8.44 -7.39
C PRO A 80 -23.76 -7.19 -8.19
N ARG A 81 -24.50 -6.98 -9.27
CA ARG A 81 -24.43 -5.78 -10.09
C ARG A 81 -25.79 -5.08 -10.07
N VAL A 82 -25.77 -3.77 -10.15
CA VAL A 82 -26.96 -2.93 -10.25
C VAL A 82 -26.95 -2.19 -11.58
N ASP A 83 -28.12 -2.03 -12.20
CA ASP A 83 -28.28 -1.20 -13.39
C ASP A 83 -28.68 0.21 -12.97
N CYS A 84 -27.70 1.10 -12.89
CA CYS A 84 -27.90 2.47 -12.46
C CYS A 84 -28.35 3.34 -13.65
N PRO A 85 -29.46 4.08 -13.55
CA PRO A 85 -29.91 4.95 -14.65
C PRO A 85 -28.90 6.01 -15.10
N GLU A 86 -27.98 6.41 -14.22
CA GLU A 86 -26.96 7.43 -14.48
C GLU A 86 -25.60 6.84 -14.89
N HIS A 87 -25.22 5.69 -14.31
CA HIS A 87 -23.87 5.12 -14.42
C HIS A 87 -23.83 3.78 -15.17
N GLY A 88 -24.99 3.26 -15.61
CA GLY A 88 -25.14 1.95 -16.22
C GLY A 88 -24.92 0.79 -15.25
N VAL A 89 -24.56 -0.38 -15.79
CA VAL A 89 -24.34 -1.60 -15.01
C VAL A 89 -23.04 -1.50 -14.19
N LYS A 90 -23.15 -1.53 -12.86
CA LYS A 90 -22.04 -1.41 -11.93
C LYS A 90 -22.01 -2.57 -10.93
N THR A 91 -20.83 -3.11 -10.69
CA THR A 91 -20.59 -4.10 -9.64
C THR A 91 -20.57 -3.41 -8.27
N VAL A 92 -21.33 -3.92 -7.32
CA VAL A 92 -21.43 -3.31 -5.98
C VAL A 92 -20.14 -3.48 -5.19
N THR A 93 -19.92 -2.62 -4.21
CA THR A 93 -18.85 -2.80 -3.22
C THR A 93 -19.22 -3.90 -2.23
N VAL A 94 -18.27 -4.78 -1.92
CA VAL A 94 -18.42 -5.79 -0.85
C VAL A 94 -17.72 -5.32 0.41
N PRO A 95 -18.21 -5.65 1.61
CA PRO A 95 -17.65 -5.12 2.87
C PRO A 95 -16.27 -5.70 3.20
N TRP A 96 -15.91 -6.86 2.67
CA TRP A 96 -14.65 -7.55 3.00
C TRP A 96 -13.48 -7.26 2.07
N ALA A 97 -13.67 -6.63 0.90
CA ALA A 97 -12.62 -6.46 -0.10
C ALA A 97 -12.75 -5.16 -0.87
N LEU A 98 -11.60 -4.55 -1.17
CA LEU A 98 -11.53 -3.40 -2.05
C LEU A 98 -11.80 -3.79 -3.51
N PRO A 99 -12.22 -2.82 -4.36
CA PRO A 99 -12.40 -3.05 -5.80
C PRO A 99 -11.18 -3.72 -6.43
N HIS A 100 -11.45 -4.70 -7.30
CA HIS A 100 -10.48 -5.51 -8.04
C HIS A 100 -9.48 -6.33 -7.20
N SER A 101 -9.52 -6.26 -5.86
CA SER A 101 -8.62 -7.06 -5.03
C SER A 101 -8.99 -8.55 -5.06
N ARG A 102 -7.95 -9.40 -4.99
CA ARG A 102 -8.04 -10.85 -4.74
C ARG A 102 -7.82 -11.17 -3.27
N PHE A 103 -7.72 -10.15 -2.41
CA PHE A 103 -7.51 -10.26 -0.99
C PHE A 103 -8.64 -9.56 -0.25
N THR A 104 -8.94 -10.08 0.94
CA THR A 104 -9.79 -9.34 1.88
C THR A 104 -9.00 -8.17 2.50
N ILE A 105 -9.70 -7.15 2.97
CA ILE A 105 -9.11 -5.97 3.65
C ILE A 105 -8.29 -6.43 4.86
N MET A 106 -8.81 -7.37 5.66
CA MET A 106 -8.10 -7.92 6.82
C MET A 106 -6.80 -8.63 6.42
N PHE A 107 -6.81 -9.39 5.32
CA PHE A 107 -5.60 -10.03 4.82
C PHE A 107 -4.60 -9.00 4.29
N GLU A 108 -5.03 -7.99 3.52
CA GLU A 108 -4.13 -6.91 3.08
C GLU A 108 -3.50 -6.18 4.29
N ARG A 109 -4.28 -5.91 5.34
CA ARG A 109 -3.79 -5.28 6.59
C ARG A 109 -2.70 -6.13 7.24
N PHE A 110 -2.96 -7.41 7.47
CA PHE A 110 -2.00 -8.33 8.07
C PHE A 110 -0.76 -8.51 7.19
N ALA A 111 -0.92 -8.62 5.88
CA ALA A 111 0.19 -8.73 4.95
C ALA A 111 1.14 -7.53 5.04
N ILE A 112 0.62 -6.31 5.21
CA ILE A 112 1.42 -5.10 5.43
C ILE A 112 2.18 -5.19 6.76
N GLU A 113 1.54 -5.66 7.84
CA GLU A 113 2.23 -5.86 9.13
C GLU A 113 3.38 -6.87 8.99
N VAL A 114 3.16 -8.00 8.32
CA VAL A 114 4.23 -8.99 8.08
C VAL A 114 5.36 -8.37 7.25
N LEU A 115 5.05 -7.61 6.19
CA LEU A 115 6.05 -6.92 5.37
C LEU A 115 6.92 -5.95 6.18
N LEU A 116 6.32 -5.22 7.12
CA LEU A 116 7.04 -4.30 8.00
C LEU A 116 7.93 -5.05 9.00
N MET A 117 7.45 -6.17 9.53
CA MET A 117 8.20 -6.97 10.51
C MET A 117 9.35 -7.78 9.88
N THR A 118 9.17 -8.32 8.67
CA THR A 118 10.23 -9.10 8.00
C THR A 118 11.28 -8.22 7.35
N GLN A 119 10.97 -6.94 7.10
CA GLN A 119 11.78 -5.97 6.36
C GLN A 119 12.25 -6.47 4.97
N THR A 120 11.66 -7.56 4.48
CA THR A 120 12.02 -8.21 3.22
C THR A 120 10.76 -8.79 2.57
N VAL A 121 10.61 -8.54 1.27
CA VAL A 121 9.49 -9.07 0.47
C VAL A 121 9.52 -10.60 0.47
N LYS A 122 10.71 -11.20 0.33
CA LYS A 122 10.87 -12.66 0.34
C LYS A 122 10.45 -13.29 1.68
N GLY A 123 10.83 -12.70 2.81
CA GLY A 123 10.42 -13.20 4.12
C GLY A 123 8.89 -13.14 4.30
N ALA A 124 8.27 -12.03 3.88
CA ALA A 124 6.83 -11.89 3.94
C ALA A 124 6.10 -12.88 3.02
N MET A 125 6.59 -13.09 1.79
CA MET A 125 6.05 -14.08 0.86
C MET A 125 6.03 -15.48 1.46
N THR A 126 7.11 -15.88 2.14
CA THR A 126 7.20 -17.20 2.79
C THR A 126 6.14 -17.36 3.88
N ILE A 127 5.99 -16.38 4.76
CA ILE A 127 5.01 -16.42 5.86
C ILE A 127 3.57 -16.38 5.32
N LEU A 128 3.29 -15.48 4.37
CA LEU A 128 1.95 -15.25 3.84
C LEU A 128 1.54 -16.29 2.77
N ARG A 129 2.49 -17.13 2.33
CA ARG A 129 2.33 -18.11 1.24
C ARG A 129 1.88 -17.46 -0.07
N LEU A 130 2.47 -16.31 -0.41
CA LEU A 130 2.13 -15.51 -1.59
C LEU A 130 3.21 -15.57 -2.67
N GLN A 131 2.79 -15.30 -3.90
CA GLN A 131 3.68 -15.08 -5.03
C GLN A 131 4.21 -13.64 -5.04
N TRP A 132 5.27 -13.40 -5.81
CA TRP A 132 5.95 -12.11 -5.90
C TRP A 132 5.00 -11.00 -6.33
N ASP A 133 4.33 -11.15 -7.48
CA ASP A 133 3.46 -10.12 -8.05
C ASP A 133 2.29 -9.79 -7.12
N ALA A 134 1.71 -10.81 -6.48
CA ALA A 134 0.63 -10.63 -5.53
C ALA A 134 1.06 -9.82 -4.29
N THR A 135 2.28 -10.06 -3.80
CA THR A 135 2.84 -9.34 -2.66
C THR A 135 3.16 -7.89 -3.04
N TRP A 136 3.74 -7.66 -4.22
CA TRP A 136 4.02 -6.31 -4.72
C TRP A 136 2.74 -5.50 -4.95
N HIS A 137 1.69 -6.11 -5.49
CA HIS A 137 0.41 -5.44 -5.66
C HIS A 137 -0.21 -5.01 -4.32
N ILE A 138 -0.01 -5.77 -3.23
CA ILE A 138 -0.40 -5.34 -1.88
C ILE A 138 0.41 -4.11 -1.45
N ILE A 139 1.74 -4.12 -1.68
CA ILE A 139 2.62 -2.98 -1.38
C ILE A 139 2.18 -1.73 -2.13
N GLU A 140 2.00 -1.82 -3.45
CA GLU A 140 1.61 -0.69 -4.30
C GLU A 140 0.29 -0.07 -3.83
N ARG A 141 -0.71 -0.90 -3.54
CA ARG A 141 -1.99 -0.44 -3.02
C ARG A 141 -1.86 0.20 -1.64
N ALA A 142 -1.02 -0.35 -0.77
CA ALA A 142 -0.74 0.22 0.54
C ALA A 142 -0.08 1.60 0.43
N VAL A 143 0.93 1.72 -0.43
CA VAL A 143 1.64 2.98 -0.71
C VAL A 143 0.70 4.01 -1.34
N ALA A 144 -0.11 3.62 -2.34
CA ALA A 144 -1.09 4.51 -2.96
C ALA A 144 -2.09 5.07 -1.95
N ARG A 145 -2.61 4.21 -1.05
CA ARG A 145 -3.48 4.63 0.05
C ARG A 145 -2.77 5.56 1.05
N GLY A 146 -1.50 5.28 1.34
CA GLY A 146 -0.68 6.13 2.21
C GLY A 146 -0.47 7.52 1.61
N LYS A 147 -0.08 7.59 0.33
CA LYS A 147 0.07 8.85 -0.41
C LYS A 147 -1.23 9.64 -0.47
N ALA A 148 -2.35 9.00 -0.74
CA ALA A 148 -3.65 9.68 -0.82
C ALA A 148 -4.14 10.30 0.50
N ARG A 149 -3.62 9.83 1.66
CA ARG A 149 -3.95 10.39 2.99
C ARG A 149 -2.83 11.28 3.55
N LYS A 150 -1.74 11.44 2.81
CA LYS A 150 -0.59 12.20 3.30
C LYS A 150 -0.91 13.68 3.17
N GLU A 151 -1.09 14.33 4.31
CA GLU A 151 -1.28 15.78 4.36
C GLU A 151 0.06 16.50 4.17
N PRO A 152 0.10 17.62 3.41
CA PRO A 152 1.26 18.49 3.36
C PRO A 152 1.62 18.99 4.76
N SER A 153 2.91 18.97 5.08
CA SER A 153 3.46 19.53 6.32
C SER A 153 4.79 20.22 6.05
N LEU A 154 5.15 21.16 6.93
CA LEU A 154 6.46 21.81 6.92
C LEU A 154 7.56 20.76 7.11
N LEU A 155 8.74 21.05 6.57
CA LEU A 155 9.87 20.13 6.54
C LEU A 155 11.14 20.80 7.12
N PRO A 156 11.21 21.09 8.44
CA PRO A 156 12.38 21.74 9.04
C PRO A 156 13.67 20.94 8.85
N ARG A 157 13.58 19.61 8.92
CA ARG A 157 14.74 18.72 8.79
C ARG A 157 14.46 17.68 7.72
N ILE A 158 15.22 17.77 6.63
CA ILE A 158 15.13 16.84 5.51
C ILE A 158 16.44 16.10 5.33
N GLY A 159 16.34 14.87 4.83
CA GLY A 159 17.47 14.09 4.34
C GLY A 159 17.35 13.87 2.84
N ILE A 160 18.47 13.93 2.13
CA ILE A 160 18.57 13.48 0.75
C ILE A 160 19.71 12.46 0.66
N ASP A 161 19.42 11.32 0.04
CA ASP A 161 20.36 10.21 -0.08
C ASP A 161 20.16 9.47 -1.41
N GLU A 162 21.15 8.66 -1.80
CA GLU A 162 21.09 7.78 -2.96
C GLU A 162 20.95 6.32 -2.55
N LYS A 163 20.14 5.57 -3.32
CA LYS A 163 20.08 4.13 -3.20
C LYS A 163 20.54 3.47 -4.49
N ALA A 164 21.72 2.85 -4.40
CA ALA A 164 22.27 2.01 -5.45
C ALA A 164 21.53 0.66 -5.53
N PHE A 165 21.16 0.24 -6.74
CA PHE A 165 20.58 -1.06 -7.04
C PHE A 165 21.13 -1.63 -8.35
N ALA A 166 20.72 -2.85 -8.70
CA ALA A 166 21.26 -3.58 -9.85
C ALA A 166 22.81 -3.67 -9.83
N LYS A 167 23.38 -3.98 -8.65
CA LYS A 167 24.83 -4.00 -8.40
C LYS A 167 25.53 -2.65 -8.66
N GLY A 168 24.88 -1.54 -8.28
CA GLY A 168 25.46 -0.19 -8.43
C GLY A 168 25.41 0.37 -9.85
N ARG A 169 24.59 -0.20 -10.73
CA ARG A 169 24.39 0.31 -12.10
C ARG A 169 23.25 1.29 -12.23
N LYS A 170 22.33 1.26 -11.27
CA LYS A 170 21.18 2.15 -11.21
C LYS A 170 21.10 2.78 -9.83
N PHE A 171 20.62 4.01 -9.79
CA PHE A 171 20.51 4.80 -8.59
C PHE A 171 19.13 5.43 -8.51
N VAL A 172 18.67 5.69 -7.30
CA VAL A 172 17.49 6.49 -7.01
C VAL A 172 17.86 7.51 -5.95
N SER A 173 17.51 8.77 -6.17
CA SER A 173 17.59 9.83 -5.17
C SER A 173 16.32 9.80 -4.33
N ILE A 174 16.46 9.85 -3.01
CA ILE A 174 15.35 9.79 -2.06
C ILE A 174 15.43 11.03 -1.16
N LEU A 175 14.39 11.84 -1.19
CA LEU A 175 14.20 12.97 -0.29
C LEU A 175 13.20 12.56 0.79
N TYR A 176 13.54 12.76 2.05
CA TYR A 176 12.74 12.29 3.17
C TYR A 176 12.71 13.29 4.34
N ASN A 177 11.61 13.30 5.07
CA ASN A 177 11.42 14.04 6.30
C ASN A 177 12.11 13.27 7.44
N LEU A 178 13.10 13.88 8.08
CA LEU A 178 13.85 13.26 9.18
C LEU A 178 13.03 13.11 10.46
N ASP A 179 12.00 13.94 10.64
CA ASP A 179 11.22 14.01 11.87
C ASP A 179 10.16 12.93 11.91
N ASN A 180 9.52 12.71 10.77
CA ASN A 180 8.42 11.76 10.63
C ASN A 180 8.85 10.45 9.97
N SER A 181 10.11 10.34 9.53
CA SER A 181 10.63 9.19 8.78
C SER A 181 9.79 8.87 7.53
N THR A 182 9.32 9.91 6.83
CA THR A 182 8.48 9.79 5.63
C THR A 182 9.25 10.16 4.38
N VAL A 183 9.04 9.42 3.30
CA VAL A 183 9.58 9.79 1.98
C VAL A 183 8.72 10.89 1.37
N GLU A 184 9.36 11.97 0.94
CA GLU A 184 8.74 13.16 0.34
C GLU A 184 8.84 13.14 -1.18
N ALA A 185 10.00 12.77 -1.73
CA ALA A 185 10.21 12.67 -3.17
C ALA A 185 11.17 11.53 -3.52
N ILE A 186 11.01 11.01 -4.73
CA ILE A 186 11.84 9.94 -5.30
C ILE A 186 12.10 10.30 -6.76
N GLU A 187 13.35 10.17 -7.21
CA GLU A 187 13.74 10.36 -8.62
C GLU A 187 14.78 9.32 -9.06
N GLU A 188 14.72 8.84 -10.30
CA GLU A 188 15.76 7.95 -10.85
C GLU A 188 17.05 8.75 -11.09
N GLY A 189 18.19 8.17 -10.72
CA GLY A 189 19.51 8.81 -10.77
C GLY A 189 19.97 9.36 -9.43
N HIS A 190 21.19 9.90 -9.43
CA HIS A 190 21.89 10.47 -8.27
C HIS A 190 22.63 11.79 -8.59
N ASP A 191 22.42 12.32 -9.80
CA ASP A 191 23.09 13.53 -10.23
C ASP A 191 22.37 14.80 -9.73
N THR A 192 22.93 15.97 -10.05
CA THR A 192 22.34 17.25 -9.64
C THR A 192 20.93 17.41 -10.16
N GLN A 193 20.61 16.89 -11.35
CA GLN A 193 19.29 17.03 -11.95
C GLN A 193 18.27 16.16 -11.21
N ALA A 194 18.62 14.91 -10.88
CA ALA A 194 17.78 14.03 -10.09
C ALA A 194 17.45 14.65 -8.71
N ALA A 195 18.46 15.20 -8.04
CA ALA A 195 18.25 15.89 -6.76
C ALA A 195 17.37 17.14 -6.89
N LYS A 196 17.55 17.95 -7.95
CA LYS A 196 16.67 19.08 -8.25
C LYS A 196 15.23 18.65 -8.49
N SER A 197 15.02 17.56 -9.22
CA SER A 197 13.69 16.98 -9.45
C SER A 197 13.04 16.48 -8.16
N CYS A 198 13.82 16.00 -7.18
CA CYS A 198 13.28 15.73 -5.84
C CYS A 198 12.82 17.02 -5.14
N PHE A 199 13.66 18.07 -5.11
CA PHE A 199 13.29 19.33 -4.45
C PHE A 199 12.10 20.03 -5.13
N SER A 200 11.96 19.94 -6.45
CA SER A 200 10.85 20.57 -7.18
C SER A 200 9.48 19.93 -6.91
N GLN A 201 9.45 18.74 -6.32
CA GLN A 201 8.22 18.09 -5.86
C GLN A 201 7.71 18.68 -4.53
N LEU A 202 8.53 19.47 -3.82
CA LEU A 202 8.12 20.18 -2.60
C LEU A 202 7.45 21.52 -2.95
N SER A 203 6.51 21.93 -2.11
CA SER A 203 5.93 23.27 -2.20
C SER A 203 6.96 24.35 -1.82
N GLN A 204 6.73 25.59 -2.24
CA GLN A 204 7.58 26.72 -1.84
C GLN A 204 7.60 26.92 -0.32
N GLU A 205 6.45 26.73 0.33
CA GLU A 205 6.34 26.80 1.79
C GLU A 205 7.21 25.73 2.47
N GLN A 206 7.21 24.51 1.93
CA GLN A 206 8.06 23.43 2.44
C GLN A 206 9.55 23.77 2.27
N LEU A 207 9.96 24.23 1.08
CA LEU A 207 11.35 24.62 0.83
C LEU A 207 11.83 25.76 1.74
N GLN A 208 10.95 26.74 2.01
CA GLN A 208 11.24 27.85 2.92
C GLN A 208 11.35 27.41 4.37
N SER A 209 10.59 26.39 4.76
CA SER A 209 10.61 25.84 6.13
C SER A 209 11.86 25.03 6.45
N VAL A 210 12.68 24.66 5.45
CA VAL A 210 13.89 23.86 5.67
C VAL A 210 14.90 24.62 6.51
N GLU A 211 15.31 24.04 7.63
CA GLU A 211 16.34 24.52 8.55
C GLU A 211 17.62 23.68 8.48
N ALA A 212 17.50 22.38 8.18
CA ALA A 212 18.64 21.47 8.02
C ALA A 212 18.42 20.46 6.88
N ILE A 213 19.51 20.18 6.15
CA ILE A 213 19.54 19.20 5.06
C ILE A 213 20.65 18.18 5.36
N ALA A 214 20.26 17.00 5.84
CA ALA A 214 21.19 15.89 5.98
C ALA A 214 21.49 15.28 4.60
N MET A 215 22.76 15.17 4.26
CA MET A 215 23.20 14.53 3.02
C MET A 215 24.61 13.95 3.18
N ASP A 216 25.00 13.10 2.24
CA ASP A 216 26.39 12.69 2.08
C ASP A 216 27.27 13.87 1.59
N MET A 217 28.52 13.58 1.19
CA MET A 217 29.41 14.59 0.60
C MET A 217 29.29 14.69 -0.92
N SER A 218 28.18 14.24 -1.52
CA SER A 218 27.96 14.31 -2.96
C SER A 218 28.00 15.75 -3.47
N PRO A 219 28.94 16.10 -4.37
CA PRO A 219 28.95 17.44 -4.99
C PRO A 219 27.66 17.73 -5.76
N ALA A 220 26.98 16.68 -6.23
CA ALA A 220 25.73 16.79 -6.95
C ALA A 220 24.60 17.28 -6.03
N PHE A 221 24.46 16.68 -4.84
CA PHE A 221 23.44 17.05 -3.86
C PHE A 221 23.71 18.41 -3.24
N VAL A 222 24.98 18.71 -2.91
CA VAL A 222 25.38 20.05 -2.42
C VAL A 222 25.02 21.13 -3.44
N ARG A 223 25.32 20.90 -4.73
CA ARG A 223 24.97 21.85 -5.80
C ARG A 223 23.45 22.01 -5.92
N ALA A 224 22.70 20.92 -5.95
CA ALA A 224 21.24 20.97 -6.05
C ALA A 224 20.62 21.73 -4.87
N ALA A 225 21.07 21.48 -3.64
CA ALA A 225 20.58 22.17 -2.46
C ALA A 225 20.86 23.69 -2.51
N LYS A 226 22.09 24.09 -2.88
CA LYS A 226 22.45 25.52 -3.03
C LYS A 226 21.60 26.25 -4.07
N GLU A 227 21.17 25.57 -5.12
CA GLU A 227 20.34 26.16 -6.16
C GLU A 227 18.85 26.19 -5.80
N MET A 228 18.34 25.23 -5.02
CA MET A 228 16.91 25.04 -4.78
C MET A 228 16.43 25.50 -3.40
N ILE A 229 17.29 25.51 -2.38
CA ILE A 229 16.91 25.82 -1.00
C ILE A 229 17.53 27.15 -0.56
N PRO A 230 16.72 28.09 -0.04
CA PRO A 230 17.22 29.36 0.49
C PRO A 230 18.27 29.16 1.59
N LEU A 231 19.40 29.84 1.48
CA LEU A 231 20.50 29.80 2.45
C LEU A 231 21.06 28.39 2.73
N ALA A 232 20.97 27.47 1.75
CA ALA A 232 21.35 26.07 1.94
C ALA A 232 22.76 25.87 2.50
N GLU A 233 23.72 26.73 2.18
CA GLU A 233 25.10 26.64 2.68
C GLU A 233 25.18 26.59 4.22
N SER A 234 24.28 27.30 4.90
CA SER A 234 24.18 27.32 6.36
C SER A 234 23.36 26.16 6.95
N LYS A 235 22.69 25.39 6.08
CA LYS A 235 21.71 24.35 6.45
C LYS A 235 22.21 22.93 6.15
N ILE A 236 23.24 22.77 5.33
CA ILE A 236 23.79 21.46 4.97
C ILE A 236 24.48 20.84 6.19
N VAL A 237 24.08 19.61 6.51
CA VAL A 237 24.69 18.79 7.56
C VAL A 237 25.20 17.51 6.90
N HIS A 238 26.51 17.33 6.90
CA HIS A 238 27.11 16.11 6.35
C HIS A 238 26.95 14.95 7.31
N ASP A 239 26.56 13.80 6.77
CA ASP A 239 26.35 12.58 7.53
C ASP A 239 27.63 12.11 8.25
N LYS A 240 27.48 11.75 9.53
CA LYS A 240 28.59 11.37 10.42
C LYS A 240 29.30 10.10 9.94
N PHE A 241 28.57 9.12 9.40
CA PHE A 241 29.17 7.86 8.96
C PHE A 241 30.16 8.12 7.83
N HIS A 242 29.81 8.98 6.87
CA HIS A 242 30.69 9.35 5.77
C HIS A 242 31.94 10.10 6.25
N ILE A 243 31.78 11.07 7.16
CA ILE A 243 32.91 11.78 7.78
C ILE A 243 33.85 10.80 8.50
N MET A 244 33.30 9.91 9.33
CA MET A 244 34.09 8.95 10.10
C MET A 244 34.77 7.92 9.19
N LYS A 245 34.12 7.50 8.10
CA LYS A 245 34.72 6.61 7.12
C LYS A 245 35.95 7.25 6.47
N MET A 246 35.82 8.50 6.00
CA MET A 246 36.94 9.24 5.42
C MET A 246 38.08 9.52 6.41
N ALA A 247 37.76 9.77 7.69
CA ALA A 247 38.78 10.02 8.70
C ALA A 247 39.58 8.76 9.09
N ASN A 248 39.04 7.56 8.81
CA ASN A 248 39.68 6.27 9.13
C ASN A 248 40.32 5.60 7.90
N GLU A 249 40.17 6.18 6.70
CA GLU A 249 40.82 5.75 5.45
C GLU A 249 42.07 6.58 5.18
#